data_AF-A0A183B863-F1
#
_entry.id   AF-A0A183B863-F1
#
_cell.length_a   1.000
_cell.length_b   1.000
_cell.length_c   1.000
_cell.angle_alpha   90.00
_cell.angle_beta   90.00
_cell.angle_gamma   90.00
#
_symmetry.space_group_name_H-M   'P 1'
#
loop_
_entity.id
_entity.type
_entity.pdbx_description
1 polymer ?
#
loop_
_entity_poly.entity_id
_entity_poly.type
_entity_poly.pdbx_seq_one_letter_code
_entity_poly.pdbx_strand_id
1 'polypeptide(L)'
;MFTLNEVECLGACVNAPMMQINDDYYEDLTVEDVTRILDDLKAGKKPKAGPQSGQGHRFASEPKQGLTSLTTEPPGPGFKVRADL
;
A
#
# COMPACT_ATOMS: atom_id res chain seq x y z
N MET A 1 -3.85 -23.99 3.04
CA MET A 1 -3.12 -24.15 4.32
C MET A 1 -2.46 -22.82 4.62
N PHE A 2 -2.44 -22.39 5.87
CA PHE A 2 -1.83 -21.11 6.28
C PHE A 2 -0.81 -21.37 7.40
N THR A 3 0.26 -20.58 7.41
CA THR A 3 1.21 -20.49 8.51
C THR A 3 1.22 -19.04 8.98
N LEU A 4 1.06 -18.82 10.28
CA LEU A 4 1.12 -17.50 10.89
C LEU A 4 2.43 -17.38 11.66
N ASN A 5 3.24 -16.38 11.31
CA ASN A 5 4.44 -16.01 12.04
C ASN A 5 4.38 -14.53 12.36
N GLU A 6 4.76 -14.18 13.58
CA GLU A 6 5.07 -12.80 13.93
C GLU A 6 6.47 -12.47 13.41
N VAL A 7 6.60 -11.30 12.80
CA VAL A 7 7.85 -10.81 12.23
C VAL A 7 8.07 -9.37 12.69
N GLU A 8 9.32 -8.93 12.62
CA GLU A 8 9.70 -7.56 12.91
C GLU A 8 9.21 -6.59 11.82
N CYS A 9 9.72 -5.36 11.83
CA CYS A 9 9.39 -4.33 10.86
C CYS A 9 9.58 -4.79 9.40
N LEU A 10 8.52 -4.66 8.60
CA LEU A 10 8.50 -4.92 7.15
C LEU A 10 8.59 -3.63 6.30
N GLY A 11 8.85 -2.48 6.90
CA GLY A 11 9.07 -1.23 6.15
C GLY A 11 7.82 -0.54 5.61
N ALA A 12 6.61 -0.96 6.00
CA ALA A 12 5.34 -0.36 5.61
C ALA A 12 4.70 0.49 6.74
N CYS A 13 5.53 1.21 7.50
CA CYS A 13 5.13 1.84 8.77
C CYS A 13 4.01 2.88 8.64
N VAL A 14 4.03 3.70 7.57
CA VAL A 14 2.98 4.72 7.32
C VAL A 14 1.66 4.09 6.85
N ASN A 15 1.70 2.79 6.58
CA ASN A 15 0.60 1.96 6.13
C ASN A 15 0.12 0.95 7.18
N ALA A 16 0.58 1.09 8.42
CA ALA A 16 0.14 0.25 9.53
C ALA A 16 -1.36 0.43 9.85
N PRO A 17 -2.03 -0.62 10.38
CA PRO A 17 -1.53 -1.99 10.54
C PRO A 17 -1.48 -2.75 9.21
N MET A 18 -0.54 -3.70 9.08
CA MET A 18 -0.30 -4.43 7.83
C MET A 18 0.11 -5.88 8.08
N MET A 19 -0.05 -6.74 7.07
CA MET A 19 0.47 -8.11 7.04
C MET A 19 1.05 -8.43 5.65
N GLN A 20 2.01 -9.33 5.61
CA GLN A 20 2.57 -9.85 4.36
C GLN A 20 2.11 -11.28 4.15
N ILE A 21 1.65 -11.60 2.94
CA ILE A 21 1.33 -12.97 2.53
C ILE A 21 2.16 -13.27 1.29
N ASN A 22 3.16 -14.14 1.43
CA ASN A 22 4.20 -14.35 0.42
C ASN A 22 4.85 -13.02 0.03
N ASP A 23 4.77 -12.60 -1.23
CA ASP A 23 5.39 -11.36 -1.73
C ASP A 23 4.45 -10.14 -1.65
N ASP A 24 3.18 -10.34 -1.32
CA ASP A 24 2.15 -9.31 -1.38
C ASP A 24 1.93 -8.65 -0.02
N TYR A 25 1.98 -7.32 0.00
CA TYR A 25 1.70 -6.49 1.17
C TYR A 25 0.20 -6.20 1.22
N TYR A 26 -0.41 -6.38 2.38
CA TYR A 26 -1.78 -5.99 2.66
C TYR A 26 -1.75 -5.02 3.83
N GLU A 27 -2.21 -3.80 3.60
CA GLU A 27 -1.96 -2.70 4.51
C GLU A 27 -3.27 -2.00 4.90
N ASP A 28 -3.19 -1.07 5.85
CA ASP A 28 -4.36 -0.33 6.33
C ASP A 28 -5.48 -1.20 6.92
N LEU A 29 -5.11 -2.35 7.46
CA LEU A 29 -6.04 -3.45 7.73
C LEU A 29 -6.98 -3.17 8.89
N THR A 30 -8.27 -3.47 8.69
CA THR A 30 -9.19 -3.77 9.79
C THR A 30 -9.29 -5.29 10.00
N VAL A 31 -9.96 -5.71 11.08
CA VAL A 31 -10.21 -7.13 11.35
C VAL A 31 -11.07 -7.76 10.25
N GLU A 32 -12.03 -6.99 9.72
CA GLU A 32 -12.90 -7.40 8.61
C GLU A 32 -12.11 -7.59 7.32
N ASP A 33 -11.12 -6.72 7.04
CA ASP A 33 -10.24 -6.87 5.87
C ASP A 33 -9.41 -8.15 5.93
N VAL A 34 -8.83 -8.46 7.09
CA VAL A 34 -8.06 -9.70 7.28
C VAL A 34 -8.94 -10.92 7.03
N THR A 35 -10.15 -10.93 7.59
CA THR A 35 -11.10 -12.04 7.40
C THR A 35 -11.43 -12.23 5.92
N ARG A 36 -11.77 -11.14 5.23
CA ARG A 36 -12.06 -11.13 3.79
C ARG A 36 -10.88 -11.63 2.96
N ILE A 37 -9.66 -11.16 3.23
CA ILE A 37 -8.44 -11.56 2.51
C ILE A 37 -8.20 -13.07 2.67
N LEU A 38 -8.32 -13.60 3.89
CA LEU A 38 -8.12 -15.02 4.14
C LEU A 38 -9.17 -15.88 3.46
N ASP A 39 -10.43 -15.45 3.42
CA ASP A 39 -11.50 -16.18 2.75
C ASP A 39 -11.35 -16.18 1.22
N ASP A 40 -10.93 -15.06 0.63
CA ASP A 40 -10.61 -14.99 -0.79
C ASP A 40 -9.43 -15.93 -1.15
N LEU A 41 -8.39 -15.99 -0.31
CA LEU A 41 -7.27 -16.91 -0.50
C LEU A 41 -7.70 -18.39 -0.38
N LYS A 42 -8.58 -18.72 0.58
CA LYS A 42 -9.16 -20.08 0.69
C LYS A 42 -9.96 -20.46 -0.56
N ALA A 43 -10.65 -19.49 -1.17
CA ALA A 43 -11.41 -19.68 -2.40
C ALA A 43 -10.53 -19.71 -3.66
N GLY A 44 -9.20 -19.63 -3.53
CA GLY A 44 -8.26 -19.63 -4.66
C GLY A 44 -8.20 -18.31 -5.43
N LYS A 45 -8.75 -17.23 -4.88
CA LYS A 45 -8.65 -15.88 -5.45
C LYS A 45 -7.36 -15.22 -4.99
N LYS A 46 -6.93 -14.20 -5.74
CA LYS A 46 -5.84 -13.30 -5.34
C LYS A 46 -6.42 -11.96 -4.86
N PRO A 47 -6.45 -11.68 -3.55
CA PRO A 47 -6.89 -10.39 -3.03
C PRO A 47 -5.93 -9.28 -3.49
N LYS A 48 -6.45 -8.07 -3.67
CA LYS A 48 -5.67 -6.92 -4.11
C LYS A 48 -4.64 -6.53 -3.04
N ALA A 49 -3.37 -6.50 -3.42
CA ALA A 49 -2.28 -5.99 -2.59
C ALA A 49 -2.32 -4.47 -2.43
N GLY A 50 -1.73 -3.96 -1.35
CA GLY A 50 -1.68 -2.57 -0.95
C GLY A 50 -2.70 -2.21 0.15
N PRO A 51 -2.96 -0.91 0.34
CA PRO A 51 -3.92 -0.41 1.33
C PRO A 51 -5.35 -0.92 1.10
N GLN A 52 -6.00 -1.41 2.16
CA GLN A 52 -7.36 -1.92 2.11
C GLN A 52 -8.43 -0.88 2.48
N SER A 53 -8.03 0.27 3.01
CA SER A 53 -8.94 1.36 3.40
C SER A 53 -9.83 1.88 2.27
N GLY A 54 -9.61 1.47 1.02
CA GLY A 54 -10.53 1.63 -0.11
C GLY A 54 -10.06 2.67 -1.12
N GLN A 55 -10.49 2.50 -2.38
CA GLN A 55 -10.31 3.50 -3.45
C GLN A 55 -11.16 4.74 -3.11
N GLY A 56 -10.57 5.67 -2.37
CA GLY A 56 -11.23 6.87 -1.86
C GLY A 56 -10.52 7.46 -0.64
N HIS A 57 -9.77 6.65 0.10
CA HIS A 57 -8.92 7.12 1.20
C HIS A 57 -7.46 7.27 0.76
N ARG A 58 -6.84 6.19 0.26
CA ARG A 58 -5.50 6.23 -0.34
C ARG A 58 -5.19 5.00 -1.22
N PHE A 59 -4.21 5.15 -2.10
CA PHE A 59 -3.71 4.15 -3.05
C PHE A 59 -2.37 3.55 -2.61
N ALA A 60 -1.47 4.37 -2.10
CA ALA A 60 -0.15 3.95 -1.62
C ALA A 60 0.12 4.60 -0.25
N SER A 61 1.04 5.56 -0.18
CA SER A 61 1.44 6.21 1.07
C SER A 61 0.95 7.65 1.21
N GLU A 62 0.05 8.11 0.34
CA GLU A 62 -0.49 9.45 0.43
C GLU A 62 -1.39 9.65 1.66
N PRO A 63 -1.57 10.91 2.12
CA PRO A 63 -2.45 11.19 3.24
C PRO A 63 -3.90 10.78 2.94
N LYS A 64 -4.54 10.12 3.91
CA LYS A 64 -5.93 9.61 3.79
C LYS A 64 -7.00 10.67 3.51
N GLN A 65 -6.68 11.94 3.74
CA GLN A 65 -7.57 13.10 3.57
C GLN A 65 -7.32 13.84 2.25
N GLY A 66 -6.46 13.30 1.37
CA GLY A 66 -6.10 13.90 0.10
C GLY A 66 -4.65 14.38 0.03
N LEU A 67 -4.20 14.67 -1.19
CA LEU A 67 -2.82 15.09 -1.45
C LEU A 67 -2.52 16.47 -0.84
N THR A 68 -1.54 16.52 0.06
CA THR A 68 -1.02 17.77 0.66
C THR A 68 0.26 18.26 -0.03
N SER A 69 0.82 17.47 -0.94
CA SER A 69 2.05 17.72 -1.70
C SER A 69 1.94 17.08 -3.07
N LEU A 70 2.82 17.48 -4.01
CA LEU A 70 2.80 16.99 -5.40
C LEU A 70 1.42 17.18 -6.06
N THR A 71 0.76 18.29 -5.75
CA THR A 71 -0.58 18.64 -6.25
C THR A 71 -0.56 19.32 -7.62
N THR A 72 0.62 19.68 -8.12
CA THR A 72 0.82 20.29 -9.44
C THR A 72 1.42 19.28 -10.40
N GLU A 73 1.28 19.55 -11.70
CA GLU A 73 1.97 18.76 -12.71
C GLU A 73 3.50 18.79 -12.49
N PRO A 74 4.20 17.66 -12.71
CA PRO A 74 5.65 17.59 -12.57
C PRO A 74 6.32 18.46 -13.64
N PRO A 75 7.48 19.06 -13.33
CA PRO A 75 8.24 19.77 -14.34
C PRO A 75 8.70 18.80 -15.44
N GLY A 76 8.59 19.25 -16.70
CA GLY A 76 9.02 18.48 -17.85
C GLY A 76 10.55 18.32 -17.96
N PRO A 77 11.03 17.53 -18.93
CA PRO A 77 12.45 17.34 -19.18
C PRO A 77 13.15 18.68 -19.47
N GLY A 78 14.40 18.83 -19.03
CA GLY A 78 15.16 20.07 -19.18
C GLY A 78 15.01 21.07 -18.03
N PHE A 79 14.03 20.89 -17.14
CA PHE A 79 13.87 21.76 -15.98
C PHE A 79 15.08 21.69 -15.06
N LYS A 80 15.72 22.84 -14.83
CA LYS A 80 16.95 22.98 -14.03
C LYS A 80 18.14 22.15 -14.53
N VAL A 81 18.16 21.74 -15.81
CA VAL A 81 19.38 21.21 -16.42
C VAL A 81 20.42 22.32 -16.44
N ARG A 82 21.64 22.01 -16.00
CA ARG A 82 22.73 22.99 -15.96
C ARG A 82 23.17 23.32 -17.38
N ALA A 83 23.63 24.56 -17.59
CA ALA A 83 24.05 25.02 -18.90
C ALA A 83 25.34 24.35 -19.42
N ASP A 84 26.09 23.68 -18.55
CA ASP A 84 27.36 23.00 -18.83
C ASP A 84 27.22 21.47 -18.98
N LEU A 85 25.99 20.96 -19.10
CA LEU A 85 25.69 19.53 -19.27
C LEU A 85 25.54 19.14 -20.74
#